data_AF-A0A7L2IPD2-F1
#
_entry.id   AF-A0A7L2IPD2-F1
#
_cell.length_a   1.000
_cell.length_b   1.000
_cell.length_c   1.000
_cell.angle_alpha   90.00
_cell.angle_beta   90.00
_cell.angle_gamma   90.00
#
_symmetry.space_group_name_H-M   'P 1'
#
loop_
_entity.id
_entity.type
_entity.pdbx_description
1 polymer ?
#
loop_
_entity_poly.entity_id
_entity_poly.type
_entity_poly.pdbx_seq_one_letter_code
_entity_poly.pdbx_strand_id
1 'polypeptide(L)'
;DNFDILGDGVKELLVGRDDGVLEIYNFESADDPVLRYDHALSESIASIQGGCVGKDGYDEILASTYSGWLTGLTTEPVHREGGSGEELKLSQEMQSKISSLR
;
A
#
# COMPACT_ATOMS: atom_id res chain seq x y z
N ASP A 1 -13.70 6.38 6.81
CA ASP A 1 -13.06 7.70 6.99
C ASP A 1 -12.90 8.38 5.63
N ASN A 2 -12.42 9.61 5.54
CA ASN A 2 -12.07 10.29 4.28
C ASN A 2 -10.67 10.90 4.32
N PHE A 3 -9.87 10.61 3.30
CA PHE A 3 -8.48 11.08 3.20
C PHE A 3 -8.08 11.23 1.72
N ASP A 4 -7.34 12.28 1.39
CA ASP A 4 -6.81 12.53 0.05
C ASP A 4 -5.51 11.73 -0.12
N ILE A 5 -5.64 10.45 -0.46
CA ILE A 5 -4.50 9.53 -0.62
C ILE A 5 -3.83 9.70 -2.00
N LEU A 6 -4.52 10.31 -2.95
CA LEU A 6 -4.02 10.56 -4.30
C LEU A 6 -3.28 11.90 -4.43
N GLY A 7 -3.48 12.81 -3.47
CA GLY A 7 -2.87 14.14 -3.45
C GLY A 7 -3.44 15.09 -4.51
N ASP A 8 -4.66 14.86 -4.97
CA ASP A 8 -5.31 15.66 -6.02
C ASP A 8 -6.24 16.76 -5.46
N GLY A 9 -6.36 16.84 -4.13
CA GLY A 9 -7.20 17.79 -3.42
C GLY A 9 -8.64 17.29 -3.18
N VAL A 10 -9.00 16.12 -3.70
CA VAL A 10 -10.28 15.45 -3.48
C VAL A 10 -10.05 14.27 -2.54
N LYS A 11 -10.88 14.14 -1.51
CA LYS A 11 -10.71 13.04 -0.55
C LYS A 11 -11.36 11.76 -1.05
N GLU A 12 -10.65 10.66 -0.94
CA GLU A 12 -11.19 9.31 -1.10
C GLU A 12 -12.01 8.87 0.11
N LEU A 13 -13.00 8.02 -0.14
CA LEU A 13 -13.74 7.31 0.89
C LEU A 13 -13.00 6.01 1.24
N LEU A 14 -12.66 5.88 2.53
CA LEU A 14 -12.01 4.71 3.10
C LEU A 14 -13.04 3.85 3.84
N VAL A 15 -13.19 2.61 3.41
CA VAL A 15 -14.15 1.66 3.98
C VAL A 15 -13.40 0.45 4.52
N GLY A 16 -13.62 0.14 5.79
CA GLY A 16 -13.19 -1.12 6.41
C GLY A 16 -14.40 -1.99 6.68
N ARG A 17 -14.38 -3.24 6.21
CA ARG A 17 -15.51 -4.17 6.30
C ARG A 17 -15.30 -5.21 7.41
N ASP A 18 -16.41 -5.81 7.84
CA ASP A 18 -16.41 -6.87 8.84
C ASP A 18 -15.86 -8.20 8.30
N ASP A 19 -15.87 -8.39 6.98
CA ASP A 19 -15.21 -9.53 6.32
C ASP A 19 -13.68 -9.35 6.16
N GLY A 20 -13.12 -8.25 6.67
CA GLY A 20 -11.70 -7.93 6.61
C GLY A 20 -11.25 -7.26 5.31
N VAL A 21 -12.17 -6.94 4.41
CA VAL A 21 -11.84 -6.24 3.16
C VAL A 21 -11.78 -4.73 3.41
N LEU A 22 -10.64 -4.13 3.07
CA LEU A 22 -10.44 -2.69 2.99
C LEU A 22 -10.71 -2.24 1.55
N GLU A 23 -11.49 -1.18 1.38
CA GLU A 23 -11.83 -0.61 0.08
C GLU A 23 -11.57 0.91 0.07
N ILE A 24 -11.03 1.41 -1.04
CA ILE A 24 -10.79 2.83 -1.28
C ILE A 24 -11.61 3.23 -2.50
N TYR A 25 -12.49 4.21 -2.32
CA TYR A 25 -13.34 4.75 -3.38
C TYR A 25 -12.98 6.20 -3.68
N ASN A 26 -12.97 6.56 -4.96
CA ASN A 26 -12.82 7.93 -5.43
C ASN A 26 -14.13 8.40 -6.09
N PHE A 27 -14.38 9.71 -6.04
CA PHE A 27 -15.53 10.37 -6.67
C PHE A 27 -15.08 11.11 -7.94
N GLU A 28 -14.62 10.38 -8.97
CA GLU A 28 -14.15 10.95 -10.25
C GLU A 28 -15.27 11.73 -10.97
N SER A 29 -16.51 11.28 -10.81
CA SER A 29 -17.73 11.91 -11.31
C SER A 29 -18.68 12.07 -10.13
N ALA A 30 -19.27 13.27 -9.97
CA ALA A 30 -19.91 13.72 -8.72
C ALA A 30 -21.02 12.82 -8.13
N ASP A 31 -21.51 11.81 -8.86
CA ASP A 31 -22.69 11.03 -8.47
C ASP A 31 -22.41 9.58 -8.05
N ASP A 32 -21.31 8.93 -8.47
CA ASP A 32 -21.07 7.51 -8.18
C ASP A 32 -19.63 7.24 -7.68
N PRO A 33 -19.45 6.61 -6.50
CA PRO A 33 -18.14 6.21 -6.01
C PRO A 33 -17.55 5.07 -6.85
N VAL A 34 -16.32 5.24 -7.31
CA VAL A 34 -15.58 4.25 -8.11
C VAL A 34 -14.55 3.55 -7.21
N LEU A 35 -14.60 2.22 -7.13
CA LEU A 35 -13.60 1.43 -6.40
C LEU A 35 -12.23 1.59 -7.07
N ARG A 36 -11.23 2.04 -6.32
CA ARG A 36 -9.86 2.25 -6.79
C ARG A 36 -8.92 1.15 -6.33
N TYR A 37 -9.15 0.65 -5.12
CA TYR A 37 -8.28 -0.31 -4.49
C TYR A 37 -9.05 -1.14 -3.46
N ASP A 38 -8.75 -2.43 -3.40
CA ASP A 38 -9.19 -3.32 -2.34
C ASP A 38 -8.03 -4.16 -1.79
N HIS A 39 -8.11 -4.49 -0.51
CA HIS A 39 -7.14 -5.36 0.14
C HIS A 39 -7.80 -6.19 1.23
N ALA A 40 -7.59 -7.51 1.19
CA ALA A 40 -8.13 -8.42 2.17
C ALA A 40 -7.14 -8.62 3.34
N LEU A 41 -7.59 -8.28 4.55
CA LEU A 41 -6.98 -8.71 5.80
C LEU A 41 -7.64 -10.00 6.30
N SER A 42 -6.98 -10.69 7.24
CA SER A 42 -7.46 -11.99 7.74
C SER A 42 -8.51 -11.89 8.85
N GLU A 43 -8.92 -10.68 9.22
CA GLU A 43 -9.80 -10.38 10.34
C GLU A 43 -10.64 -9.12 10.05
N SER A 44 -11.75 -8.95 10.76
CA SER A 44 -12.62 -7.78 10.61
C SER A 44 -11.90 -6.47 10.92
N ILE A 45 -12.21 -5.41 10.14
CA ILE A 45 -11.62 -4.09 10.32
C ILE A 45 -12.43 -3.31 11.35
N ALA A 46 -11.78 -2.96 12.46
CA ALA A 46 -12.37 -2.22 13.56
C ALA A 46 -12.27 -0.70 13.37
N SER A 47 -11.20 -0.22 12.73
CA SER A 47 -11.05 1.19 12.36
C SER A 47 -10.12 1.37 11.16
N ILE A 48 -10.28 2.49 10.46
CA ILE A 48 -9.50 2.87 9.29
C ILE A 48 -9.27 4.38 9.30
N GLN A 49 -8.06 4.82 8.98
CA GLN A 49 -7.68 6.22 8.88
C GLN A 49 -6.61 6.41 7.80
N GLY A 50 -6.63 7.52 7.08
CA GLY A 50 -5.51 7.94 6.25
C GLY A 50 -4.59 8.92 7.01
N GLY A 51 -3.29 8.88 6.72
CA GLY A 51 -2.30 9.75 7.34
C GLY A 51 -0.89 9.47 6.82
N CYS A 52 0.12 9.82 7.61
CA CYS A 52 1.52 9.55 7.31
C CYS A 52 2.19 9.14 8.63
N VAL A 53 2.65 7.90 8.75
CA VAL A 53 3.03 7.29 10.05
C VAL A 53 4.41 6.64 10.01
N GLY A 54 4.70 5.82 9.00
CA GLY A 54 5.96 5.11 8.83
C GLY A 54 7.07 5.98 8.27
N LYS A 55 6.81 6.74 7.21
CA LYS A 55 7.83 7.56 6.55
C LYS A 55 7.29 8.90 6.05
N ASP A 56 7.93 9.98 6.48
CA ASP A 56 7.61 11.35 6.05
C ASP A 56 7.55 11.48 4.53
N GLY A 57 6.50 12.14 4.06
CA GLY A 57 6.26 12.42 2.64
C GLY A 57 5.63 11.26 1.86
N TYR A 58 5.28 10.15 2.52
CA TYR A 58 4.50 9.08 1.94
C TYR A 58 3.22 8.89 2.74
N ASP A 59 2.09 9.13 2.09
CA ASP A 59 0.80 8.90 2.70
C ASP A 59 0.51 7.40 2.82
N GLU A 60 -0.30 7.06 3.82
CA GLU A 60 -0.59 5.72 4.28
C GLU A 60 -2.06 5.59 4.68
N ILE A 61 -2.63 4.42 4.43
CA ILE A 61 -3.89 4.00 5.04
C ILE A 61 -3.58 3.05 6.19
N LEU A 62 -3.97 3.44 7.40
CA LEU A 62 -3.85 2.62 8.60
C LEU A 62 -5.18 1.93 8.89
N ALA A 63 -5.12 0.61 9.10
CA ALA A 63 -6.27 -0.19 9.52
C ALA A 63 -5.94 -0.90 10.84
N SER A 64 -6.90 -0.88 11.77
CA SER A 64 -6.88 -1.73 12.97
C SER A 64 -7.84 -2.88 12.77
N THR A 65 -7.39 -4.11 12.98
CA THR A 65 -8.28 -5.28 13.03
C THR A 65 -8.90 -5.44 14.42
N TYR A 66 -9.90 -6.33 14.53
CA TYR A 66 -10.59 -6.65 15.79
C TYR A 66 -9.67 -7.11 16.92
N SER A 67 -8.63 -7.89 16.61
CA SER A 67 -7.64 -8.35 17.59
C SER A 67 -6.64 -7.27 17.99
N GLY A 68 -6.69 -6.08 17.36
CA GLY A 68 -5.83 -4.95 17.63
C GLY A 68 -4.55 -4.91 16.78
N TRP A 69 -4.43 -5.74 15.73
CA TRP A 69 -3.33 -5.59 14.78
C TRP A 69 -3.50 -4.29 13.99
N LEU A 70 -2.42 -3.50 13.96
CA LEU A 70 -2.32 -2.29 13.16
C LEU A 70 -1.51 -2.60 11.89
N THR A 71 -2.12 -2.34 10.74
CA THR A 71 -1.50 -2.54 9.42
C THR A 71 -1.53 -1.23 8.65
N GLY A 72 -0.38 -0.81 8.13
CA GLY A 72 -0.24 0.36 7.26
C GLY A 72 -0.06 -0.06 5.80
N LEU A 73 -0.84 0.56 4.90
CA LEU A 73 -0.70 0.46 3.45
C LEU A 73 -0.10 1.76 2.93
N THR A 74 1.18 1.73 2.57
CA THR A 74 1.94 2.93 2.18
C THR A 74 1.98 3.16 0.68
N THR A 75 2.03 4.44 0.29
CA THR A 75 2.34 4.88 -1.08
C THR A 75 3.84 4.79 -1.40
N GLU A 76 4.70 4.48 -0.43
CA GLU A 76 6.12 4.24 -0.67
C GLU A 76 6.33 3.02 -1.59
N PRO A 77 7.08 3.16 -2.70
CA PRO A 77 7.41 2.03 -3.55
C PRO A 77 8.25 0.99 -2.80
N VAL A 78 7.71 -0.23 -2.67
CA VAL A 78 8.36 -1.36 -1.98
C VAL A 78 9.64 -1.83 -2.69
N HIS A 79 9.80 -1.47 -3.96
CA HIS A 79 11.02 -1.68 -4.71
C HIS A 79 11.50 -0.34 -5.29
N ARG A 80 12.60 0.18 -4.76
CA ARG A 80 13.43 1.10 -5.55
C ARG A 80 13.96 0.27 -6.70
N GLU A 81 13.35 0.34 -7.88
CA GLU A 81 14.10 0.03 -9.10
C GLU A 81 15.37 0.87 -9.01
N GLY A 82 16.53 0.20 -9.01
CA GLY A 82 17.82 0.85 -8.98
C GLY A 82 17.97 1.75 -10.20
N GLY A 83 17.50 3.00 -10.08
CA GLY A 83 17.72 4.03 -11.07
C GLY A 83 19.22 4.27 -11.19
N SER A 84 19.77 3.88 -12.36
CA SER A 84 21.06 4.29 -12.91
C SER A 84 22.16 4.63 -11.89
N GLY A 85 22.91 3.64 -11.41
CA GLY A 85 24.14 3.99 -10.66
C GLY A 85 24.89 2.88 -9.94
N GLU A 86 24.27 1.76 -9.60
CA GLU A 86 25.00 0.61 -9.04
C GLU A 86 24.71 -0.63 -9.87
N GLU A 87 25.55 -0.83 -10.88
CA GLU A 87 25.82 -2.17 -11.40
C GLU A 87 26.31 -2.99 -10.19
N LEU A 88 25.41 -3.76 -9.57
CA LEU A 88 25.79 -4.79 -8.62
C LEU A 88 26.78 -5.68 -9.36
N LYS A 89 28.08 -5.46 -9.13
CA LYS A 89 29.15 -6.34 -9.61
C LYS A 89 28.94 -7.67 -8.94
N LEU A 90 28.10 -8.51 -9.55
CA LEU A 90 27.89 -9.89 -9.16
C LEU A 90 29.27 -10.54 -9.14
N SER A 91 29.69 -10.98 -7.95
CA SER A 91 30.99 -11.62 -7.81
C SER A 91 31.03 -12.85 -8.72
N GLN A 92 32.21 -13.17 -9.23
CA GLN A 92 32.43 -14.27 -10.16
C GLN A 92 31.92 -15.61 -9.57
N GLU A 93 31.95 -15.76 -8.24
CA GLU A 93 31.38 -16.89 -7.51
C GLU A 93 29.85 -17.00 -7.62
N MET A 94 29.13 -15.87 -7.60
CA MET A 94 27.67 -15.87 -7.76
C MET A 94 27.28 -16.29 -9.18
N GLN A 95 28.05 -15.87 -10.19
CA GLN A 95 27.81 -16.28 -11.58
C GLN A 95 28.03 -17.79 -11.77
N SER A 96 29.06 -18.37 -11.15
CA SER A 96 29.31 -19.82 -11.23
C SER A 96 28.18 -20.65 -10.61
N LYS A 97 27.63 -20.23 -9.46
CA LYS A 97 26.50 -20.94 -8.82
C LYS A 97 25.24 -20.93 -9.69
N ILE A 98 24.92 -19.80 -10.31
CA ILE A 98 23.74 -19.69 -11.19
C ILE A 98 23.89 -20.58 -12.43
N SER A 99 25.10 -20.69 -12.99
CA SER A 99 25.35 -21.55 -14.16
C SER A 99 25.18 -23.04 -13.86
N SER A 100 25.41 -23.48 -12.62
CA SER A 100 25.29 -24.89 -12.21
C SER A 100 23.86 -25.37 -11.99
N LEU A 101 22.87 -24.47 -12.01
CA LEU A 101 21.44 -24.82 -11.85
C LEU A 101 20.70 -25.03 -13.18
N ARG A 102 21.39 -24.99 -14.32
CA ARG A 102 20.77 -25.14 -15.65
C ARG A 102 21.01 -26.51 -16.27
#